data_AF-A0A2N0PHK7-F1
#
_entry.id   AF-A0A2N0PHK7-F1
#
_cell.length_a   1.000
_cell.length_b   1.000
_cell.length_c   1.000
_cell.angle_alpha   90.00
_cell.angle_beta   90.00
_cell.angle_gamma   90.00
#
_symmetry.space_group_name_H-M   'P 1'
#
loop_
_entity.id
_entity.type
_entity.pdbx_description
1 polymer ?
#
loop_
_entity_poly.entity_id
_entity_poly.type
_entity_poly.pdbx_seq_one_letter_code
_entity_poly.pdbx_strand_id
1 'polypeptide(L)' 'MVATASSTWTTTKHHFYLKWAALLQKYDDAANYLHRYLYKCREAWALCFTHCAFNAGMQSTQRVESYNGIIQY' A
#
# COMPACT_ATOMS: atom_id res chain seq x y z
N MET A 1 -26.21 10.37 15.24
CA MET A 1 -24.93 9.63 15.19
C MET A 1 -24.60 9.31 13.74
N VAL A 2 -23.32 9.14 13.42
CA VAL A 2 -22.68 8.86 12.11
C VAL A 2 -22.09 10.09 11.39
N ALA A 3 -20.90 10.48 11.85
CA ALA A 3 -19.89 11.23 11.10
C ALA A 3 -18.49 10.59 11.31
N THR A 4 -18.42 9.25 11.34
CA THR A 4 -17.22 8.51 11.74
C THR A 4 -16.31 8.12 10.58
N ALA A 5 -16.80 8.07 9.33
CA ALA A 5 -15.98 7.69 8.18
C ALA A 5 -14.91 8.75 7.86
N SER A 6 -15.27 10.03 7.81
CA SER A 6 -14.34 11.11 7.45
C SER A 6 -13.15 11.24 8.41
N SER A 7 -13.32 10.87 9.68
CA SER A 7 -12.27 10.96 10.71
C SER A 7 -11.29 9.77 10.69
N THR A 8 -11.71 8.60 10.22
CA THR A 8 -10.83 7.42 10.15
C THR A 8 -9.91 7.49 8.93
N TRP A 9 -10.42 7.91 7.76
CA TRP A 9 -9.61 8.04 6.53
C TRP A 9 -8.48 9.06 6.64
N THR A 10 -8.71 10.18 7.34
CA THR A 10 -7.68 11.19 7.58
C THR A 10 -6.58 10.67 8.51
N THR A 11 -6.96 9.90 9.53
CA THR A 11 -6.03 9.30 10.51
C THR A 11 -5.12 8.25 9.86
N THR A 12 -5.64 7.39 8.98
CA THR A 12 -4.83 6.36 8.32
C THR A 12 -3.81 6.95 7.34
N LYS A 13 -4.18 8.01 6.61
CA LYS A 13 -3.25 8.74 5.72
C LYS A 13 -2.17 9.47 6.51
N HIS A 14 -2.53 10.07 7.65
CA HIS A 14 -1.56 10.71 8.53
C HIS A 14 -0.50 9.71 9.04
N HIS A 15 -0.95 8.53 9.49
CA HIS A 15 -0.05 7.43 9.87
C HIS A 15 0.88 6.98 8.73
N PHE A 16 0.40 6.93 7.49
CA PHE A 16 1.25 6.64 6.34
C PHE A 16 2.38 7.65 6.21
N TYR A 17 2.10 8.95 6.28
CA TYR A 17 3.14 9.97 6.13
C TYR A 17 4.18 9.95 7.25
N LEU A 18 3.76 9.69 8.50
CA LEU A 18 4.70 9.51 9.61
C LEU A 18 5.63 8.31 9.39
N LYS A 19 5.09 7.17 8.97
CA LYS A 19 5.88 5.97 8.66
C LYS A 19 6.76 6.17 7.43
N TRP A 20 6.28 6.90 6.43
CA TRP A 20 7.03 7.24 5.22
C TRP A 20 8.23 8.11 5.54
N ALA A 21 8.07 9.15 6.36
CA ALA A 21 9.18 9.98 6.82
C ALA A 21 10.22 9.16 7.59
N ALA A 22 9.78 8.31 8.52
CA ALA A 22 10.68 7.42 9.26
C ALA A 22 11.41 6.42 8.35
N LEU A 23 10.77 5.92 7.29
CA LEU A 23 11.39 5.03 6.29
C LEU A 23 12.50 5.76 5.52
N LEU A 24 12.23 6.98 5.04
CA LEU A 24 13.23 7.78 4.32
C LEU A 24 14.41 8.17 5.22
N GLN A 25 14.16 8.44 6.51
CA GLN A 25 15.23 8.74 7.46
C GLN A 25 16.10 7.50 7.75
N LYS A 26 15.49 6.31 7.82
CA LYS A 26 16.20 5.06 8.09
C LYS A 26 17.04 4.57 6.90
N TYR A 27 16.58 4.88 5.68
CA TYR A 27 17.21 4.45 4.43
C TYR A 27 17.42 5.67 3.53
N ASP A 28 18.24 6.61 4.00
CA ASP A 28 18.56 7.86 3.31
C ASP A 28 19.26 7.61 1.96
N ASP A 29 20.18 6.65 1.91
CA ASP A 29 20.83 6.20 0.67
C ASP A 29 19.82 5.76 -0.40
N ALA A 30 18.70 5.15 0.02
CA ALA A 30 17.63 4.68 -0.86
C ALA A 30 16.50 5.70 -1.04
N ALA A 31 16.56 6.87 -0.39
CA ALA A 31 15.45 7.83 -0.37
C ALA A 31 15.07 8.29 -1.78
N ASN A 32 16.06 8.50 -2.65
CA ASN A 32 15.84 8.84 -4.06
C ASN A 32 15.04 7.77 -4.81
N TYR A 33 15.36 6.49 -4.60
CA TYR A 33 14.63 5.38 -5.22
C TYR A 33 13.21 5.27 -4.66
N LEU A 34 13.08 5.28 -3.33
CA LEU A 34 11.79 5.21 -2.63
C LEU A 34 10.87 6.33 -3.09
N HIS A 35 11.37 7.56 -3.20
CA HIS A 35 10.55 8.68 -3.65
C HIS A 35 10.25 8.62 -5.16
N ARG A 36 11.22 8.25 -6.00
CA ARG A 36 11.03 8.27 -7.46
C ARG A 36 10.10 7.18 -7.96
N TYR A 37 10.18 5.99 -7.37
CA TYR A 37 9.46 4.81 -7.85
C TYR A 37 8.32 4.41 -6.93
N LEU A 38 8.57 4.32 -5.62
CA LEU A 38 7.61 3.72 -4.69
C LEU A 38 6.52 4.72 -4.24
N TYR A 39 6.88 5.99 -4.02
CA TYR A 39 5.91 7.02 -3.62
C TYR A 39 4.89 7.36 -4.73
N LYS A 40 5.33 7.34 -6.00
CA LYS A 40 4.46 7.63 -7.15
C LYS A 40 3.30 6.64 -7.27
N CYS A 41 3.54 5.37 -6.95
CA CYS A 41 2.54 4.31 -7.03
C CYS A 41 1.95 3.94 -5.66
N ARG A 42 2.08 4.79 -4.61
CA ARG A 42 1.59 4.49 -3.25
C ARG A 42 0.13 4.08 -3.19
N GLU A 43 -0.70 4.58 -4.10
CA GLU A 43 -2.12 4.25 -4.16
C GLU A 43 -2.38 2.80 -4.59
N ALA A 44 -1.42 2.15 -5.25
CA ALA A 44 -1.52 0.76 -5.68
C ALA A 44 -1.14 -0.25 -4.59
N TRP A 45 -0.38 0.14 -3.56
CA TRP A 45 0.17 -0.80 -2.57
C TRP A 45 -0.03 -0.41 -1.11
N ALA A 46 -0.14 0.88 -0.78
CA ALA A 46 -0.29 1.29 0.59
C ALA A 46 -1.75 1.16 1.03
N LEU A 47 -1.96 0.40 2.11
CA LEU A 47 -3.27 0.01 2.62
C LEU A 47 -4.23 1.19 2.81
N CYS A 48 -3.73 2.32 3.32
CA CYS A 48 -4.53 3.53 3.55
C CYS A 48 -5.12 4.14 2.27
N PHE A 49 -4.60 3.80 1.09
CA PHE A 49 -5.09 4.24 -0.22
C PHE A 49 -5.83 3.13 -0.97
N THR A 50 -5.51 1.84 -0.72
CA THR A 50 -6.17 0.71 -1.39
C THR A 50 -7.52 0.33 -0.76
N HIS A 51 -7.75 0.68 0.51
CA HIS A 51 -8.96 0.27 1.26
C HIS A 51 -10.29 0.93 0.81
N CYS A 52 -10.28 1.74 -0.26
CA CYS A 52 -11.50 2.21 -0.94
C CYS A 52 -12.03 1.21 -1.98
N ALA A 53 -11.27 0.18 -2.36
CA ALA A 53 -11.75 -0.88 -3.23
C ALA A 53 -12.52 -1.91 -2.38
N PHE A 54 -13.78 -2.18 -2.73
CA PHE A 54 -14.55 -3.31 -2.20
C PHE A 54 -13.85 -4.61 -2.59
N ASN A 55 -12.88 -5.02 -1.77
CA ASN A 55 -12.25 -6.31 -1.86
C ASN A 55 -13.25 -7.33 -1.32
N ALA A 56 -14.17 -7.77 -2.16
CA ALA A 56 -15.16 -8.81 -1.85
C ALA A 56 -14.47 -10.16 -1.58
N GLY A 57 -13.77 -10.27 -0.45
CA GLY A 57 -13.06 -11.49 -0.05
C GLY A 57 -11.94 -11.92 -1.01
N MET A 58 -11.28 -10.99 -1.70
CA MET A 58 -10.15 -11.33 -2.58
C MET A 58 -8.89 -11.65 -1.75
N GLN A 59 -8.93 -12.81 -1.09
CA GLN A 59 -7.81 -13.53 -0.48
C GLN A 59 -7.46 -14.70 -1.39
N SER A 60 -6.97 -14.42 -2.60
CA SER A 60 -6.56 -15.49 -3.51
C SER A 60 -5.21 -15.16 -4.13
N THR A 61 -4.15 -15.56 -3.44
CA THR A 61 -2.81 -15.78 -4.04
C THR A 61 -2.81 -16.99 -4.98
N GLN A 62 -3.86 -17.81 -4.95
CA GLN A 62 -4.01 -19.05 -5.71
C GLN A 62 -3.84 -18.86 -7.22
N ARG A 63 -4.24 -17.70 -7.78
CA ARG A 63 -4.02 -17.42 -9.21
C ARG A 63 -2.55 -17.24 -9.55
N VAL A 64 -1.79 -16.54 -8.72
CA VAL A 64 -0.36 -16.29 -8.97
C VAL A 64 0.44 -17.60 -8.88
N GLU A 65 0.11 -18.46 -7.93
CA GLU A 65 0.72 -19.80 -7.80
C GLU A 65 0.43 -20.69 -9.02
N SER A 66 -0.81 -20.66 -9.53
CA SER A 66 -1.17 -21.43 -10.73
C SER A 66 -0.41 -21.00 -11.99
N TYR A 67 -0.16 -19.70 -12.17
CA TYR A 67 0.62 -19.19 -13.30
C TYR A 67 2.12 -19.48 -13.15
N ASN A 68 2.66 -19.38 -11.94
CA ASN A 68 4.08 -19.70 -11.69
C ASN A 68 4.41 -21.18 -11.92
N GLY A 69 3.45 -22.09 -11.74
CA GLY A 69 3.62 -23.51 -12.08
C GLY A 69 3.67 -23.78 -13.59
N ILE A 70 3.03 -22.94 -14.41
CA ILE A 70 2.97 -23.11 -15.87
C ILE A 70 4.22 -22.55 -16.56
N ILE A 71 4.84 -21.51 -16.00
CA ILE A 71 6.03 -20.85 -16.59
C ILE A 71 7.33 -21.66 -16.37
N GLN A 72 7.30 -22.69 -15.52
CA GLN A 72 8.45 -23.57 -15.20
C GLN A 72 8.68 -24.71 -16.22
N TYR A 73 8.31 -24.54 -17.50
CA TYR A 73 8.61 -25.51 -18.57
C TYR A 73 9.43 -24.89 -19.70
#